data_AF-A0A8J2TLL0-F1
#
_entry.id   AF-A0A8J2TLL0-F1
#
_cell.length_a   1.000
_cell.length_b   1.000
_cell.length_c   1.000
_cell.angle_alpha   90.00
_cell.angle_beta   90.00
_cell.angle_gamma   90.00
#
_symmetry.space_group_name_H-M   'P 1'
#
loop_
_entity.id
_entity.type
_entity.pdbx_description
1 polymer ?
#
loop_
_entity_poly.entity_id
_entity_poly.type
_entity_poly.pdbx_seq_one_letter_code
_entity_poly.pdbx_strand_id
1 'polypeptide(L)'
;MTKKKVIYIILAISSLFLIASIYTNYKMYIHYSNASGKTQALFGINELLQYGYKKLFGVFPLIGLILSLYISRNKDIRFMSLFAALVSLITVIFSVFSIWRVFI
;
A
#
# COMPACT_ATOMS: atom_id res chain seq x y z
N MET A 1 -19.60 -11.66 -13.31
CA MET A 1 -18.53 -10.68 -13.63
C MET A 1 -17.41 -11.41 -14.38
N THR A 2 -16.85 -10.85 -15.46
CA THR A 2 -15.75 -11.53 -16.18
C THR A 2 -14.45 -11.42 -15.39
N LYS A 3 -13.55 -12.42 -15.51
CA LYS A 3 -12.23 -12.39 -14.83
C LYS A 3 -11.44 -11.10 -15.15
N LYS A 4 -11.54 -10.61 -16.39
CA LYS A 4 -10.98 -9.31 -16.80
C LYS A 4 -11.52 -8.14 -15.97
N LYS A 5 -12.85 -8.04 -15.81
CA LYS A 5 -13.48 -6.97 -15.00
C LYS A 5 -13.02 -7.03 -13.52
N VAL A 6 -12.86 -8.23 -12.96
CA VAL A 6 -12.32 -8.42 -11.60
C VAL A 6 -10.92 -7.83 -11.48
N ILE A 7 -10.02 -8.14 -12.42
CA ILE A 7 -8.64 -7.62 -12.41
C ILE A 7 -8.60 -6.10 -12.54
N TYR A 8 -9.45 -5.50 -13.39
CA TYR A 8 -9.56 -4.04 -13.49
C TYR A 8 -9.99 -3.40 -12.16
N ILE A 9 -10.97 -4.00 -11.47
CA ILE A 9 -11.42 -3.51 -10.16
C ILE A 9 -10.29 -3.61 -9.13
N ILE A 10 -9.58 -4.74 -9.09
CA ILE A 10 -8.42 -4.92 -8.20
C ILE A 10 -7.36 -3.85 -8.49
N LEU A 11 -7.03 -3.62 -9.76
CA LEU A 11 -6.06 -2.58 -10.14
C LEU A 11 -6.49 -1.19 -9.69
N ALA A 12 -7.74 -0.81 -9.92
CA ALA A 12 -8.26 0.49 -9.52
C ALA A 12 -8.19 0.69 -7.99
N ILE A 13 -8.65 -0.32 -7.24
CA ILE A 13 -8.65 -0.29 -5.78
C ILE A 13 -7.20 -0.25 -5.25
N SER A 14 -6.33 -1.15 -5.70
CA SER A 14 -4.94 -1.21 -5.24
C SER A 14 -4.16 0.05 -5.58
N SER A 15 -4.44 0.69 -6.72
CA SER A 15 -3.82 1.97 -7.10
C SER A 15 -4.30 3.13 -6.22
N LEU A 16 -5.61 3.18 -5.91
CA LEU A 16 -6.15 4.20 -5.01
C LEU A 16 -5.53 4.08 -3.61
N PHE A 17 -5.45 2.87 -3.07
CA PHE A 17 -4.79 2.63 -1.77
C PHE A 17 -3.29 2.88 -1.81
N LEU A 18 -2.62 2.66 -2.95
CA LEU A 18 -1.20 2.99 -3.12
C LEU A 18 -0.98 4.50 -2.97
N ILE A 19 -1.78 5.30 -3.68
CA ILE A 19 -1.71 6.77 -3.60
C ILE A 19 -1.95 7.24 -2.17
N ALA A 20 -2.99 6.72 -1.51
CA ALA A 20 -3.26 7.05 -0.11
C ALA A 20 -2.09 6.68 0.82
N SER A 21 -1.49 5.50 0.62
CA SER A 21 -0.36 5.05 1.43
C SER A 21 0.90 5.88 1.19
N ILE A 22 1.20 6.25 -0.06
CA ILE A 22 2.31 7.16 -0.39
C ILE A 22 2.08 8.52 0.28
N TYR A 23 0.87 9.08 0.15
CA TYR A 23 0.52 10.36 0.77
C TYR A 23 0.70 10.33 2.28
N THR A 24 0.26 9.26 2.96
CA THR A 24 0.46 9.11 4.40
C THR A 24 1.95 9.01 4.76
N ASN A 25 2.74 8.23 4.02
CA ASN A 25 4.20 8.14 4.27
C ASN A 25 4.88 9.50 4.05
N TYR A 26 4.48 10.28 3.04
CA TYR A 26 5.00 11.63 2.82
C TYR A 26 4.63 12.58 3.96
N LYS A 27 3.37 12.54 4.44
CA LYS A 27 2.93 13.33 5.59
C LYS A 27 3.72 12.99 6.86
N MET A 28 4.03 11.71 7.07
CA MET A 28 4.88 11.28 8.19
C MET A 28 6.30 11.83 8.09
N TYR A 29 6.89 11.82 6.90
CA TYR A 29 8.19 12.43 6.65
C TYR A 29 8.19 13.92 7.01
N ILE A 30 7.24 14.70 6.50
CA ILE A 30 7.14 16.13 6.82
C ILE A 30 6.94 16.37 8.31
N HIS A 31 6.11 15.55 8.97
CA HIS A 31 5.89 15.66 10.41
C HIS A 31 7.16 15.34 11.21
N TYR A 32 7.96 14.36 10.78
CA TYR A 32 9.24 14.04 11.39
C TYR A 32 10.27 15.16 11.19
N SER A 33 10.39 15.68 9.97
CA SER A 33 11.36 16.73 9.64
C SER A 33 11.09 18.05 10.37
N ASN A 34 9.81 18.36 10.65
CA ASN A 34 9.43 19.56 11.40
C ASN A 34 9.38 19.35 12.93
N ALA A 35 9.56 18.13 13.41
CA ALA A 35 9.51 17.83 14.83
C ALA A 35 10.83 18.23 15.53
N SER A 36 10.72 18.68 16.79
CA SER A 36 11.91 18.93 17.63
C SER A 36 12.61 17.61 18.01
N GLY A 37 13.88 17.67 18.38
CA GLY A 37 14.70 16.46 18.64
C GLY A 37 14.10 15.47 19.65
N LYS A 38 13.40 15.97 20.70
CA LYS A 38 12.68 15.12 21.66
C LYS A 38 11.50 14.37 21.01
N THR A 39 10.77 15.04 20.12
CA THR A 39 9.63 14.47 19.40
C THR A 39 10.09 13.52 18.30
N GLN A 40 11.24 13.78 17.67
CA GLN A 40 11.88 12.86 16.72
C GLN A 40 12.32 11.55 17.39
N ALA A 41 12.89 11.62 18.61
CA ALA A 41 13.27 10.43 19.37
C ALA A 41 12.06 9.55 19.74
N LEU A 42 10.91 10.16 20.00
CA LEU A 42 9.65 9.47 20.33
C LEU A 42 8.79 9.15 19.10
N PHE A 43 9.29 9.41 17.88
CA PHE A 43 8.43 9.40 16.69
C PHE A 43 7.90 8.01 16.34
N GLY A 44 8.56 6.92 16.74
CA GLY A 44 8.02 5.57 16.58
C GLY A 44 6.69 5.33 17.31
N ILE A 45 6.48 6.00 18.46
CA ILE A 45 5.23 5.95 19.21
C ILE A 45 4.17 6.82 18.52
N ASN A 46 4.56 8.02 18.07
CA ASN A 46 3.68 8.91 17.32
C ASN A 46 3.24 8.31 15.98
N GLU A 47 4.11 7.58 15.31
CA GLU A 47 3.83 6.80 14.11
C GLU A 47 2.69 5.80 14.37
N LEU A 48 2.77 5.04 15.47
CA LEU A 48 1.77 4.04 15.78
C LEU A 48 0.42 4.66 16.17
N LEU A 49 0.42 5.72 16.97
CA LEU A 49 -0.80 6.37 17.47
C LEU A 49 -1.49 7.22 16.40
N GLN A 50 -0.74 8.03 15.65
CA GLN A 50 -1.33 8.97 14.70
C GLN A 50 -1.48 8.38 13.29
N TYR A 51 -0.64 7.42 12.91
CA TYR A 51 -0.59 6.88 11.55
C TYR A 51 -0.82 5.36 11.49
N GLY A 52 -1.18 4.72 12.62
CA GLY A 52 -1.49 3.29 12.67
C GLY A 52 -2.61 2.85 11.72
N TYR A 53 -3.55 3.75 11.41
CA TYR A 53 -4.63 3.51 10.43
C TYR A 53 -4.10 3.18 9.02
N LYS A 54 -2.86 3.57 8.68
CA LYS A 54 -2.22 3.27 7.39
C LYS A 54 -2.19 1.76 7.11
N LYS A 55 -2.08 0.93 8.15
CA LYS A 55 -2.07 -0.54 8.02
C LYS A 55 -3.37 -1.08 7.42
N LEU A 56 -4.50 -0.39 7.62
CA LEU A 56 -5.78 -0.77 7.04
C LEU A 56 -5.81 -0.63 5.51
N PHE A 57 -4.97 0.24 4.95
CA PHE A 57 -4.84 0.41 3.49
C PHE A 57 -4.28 -0.83 2.79
N GLY A 58 -3.61 -1.72 3.53
CA GLY A 58 -3.09 -2.99 3.00
C GLY A 58 -4.11 -4.11 2.89
N VAL A 59 -5.25 -4.03 3.59
CA VAL A 59 -6.19 -5.15 3.71
C VAL A 59 -6.83 -5.48 2.36
N PHE A 60 -7.40 -4.49 1.67
CA PHE A 60 -8.02 -4.71 0.36
C PHE A 60 -7.00 -5.10 -0.73
N PRO A 61 -5.83 -4.45 -0.83
CA PRO A 61 -4.76 -4.89 -1.71
C PRO A 61 -4.26 -6.31 -1.41
N LEU A 62 -4.23 -6.75 -0.15
CA LEU A 62 -3.85 -8.13 0.17
C LEU A 62 -4.84 -9.15 -0.40
N ILE A 63 -6.14 -8.88 -0.28
CA ILE A 63 -7.18 -9.70 -0.92
C ILE A 63 -7.02 -9.66 -2.45
N GLY A 64 -6.78 -8.47 -3.00
CA GLY A 64 -6.50 -8.25 -4.41
C GLY A 64 -5.29 -9.05 -4.91
N LEU A 65 -4.22 -9.11 -4.13
CA LEU A 65 -3.00 -9.88 -4.42
C LEU A 65 -3.31 -11.37 -4.55
N ILE A 66 -3.99 -11.95 -3.56
CA ILE A 66 -4.34 -13.38 -3.55
C ILE A 66 -5.22 -13.72 -4.77
N LEU A 67 -6.25 -12.91 -5.03
CA LEU A 67 -7.14 -13.11 -6.18
C LEU A 67 -6.40 -12.97 -7.51
N SER A 68 -5.52 -11.99 -7.63
CA SER A 68 -4.72 -11.75 -8.84
C SER A 68 -3.79 -12.93 -9.14
N LEU A 69 -3.13 -13.47 -8.11
CA LEU A 69 -2.29 -14.66 -8.25
C LEU A 69 -3.10 -15.90 -8.64
N TYR A 70 -4.28 -16.10 -8.06
CA TYR A 70 -5.17 -17.19 -8.45
C TYR A 70 -5.61 -17.08 -9.92
N ILE A 71 -6.04 -15.89 -10.35
CA ILE A 71 -6.51 -15.63 -11.72
C ILE A 71 -5.39 -15.75 -12.75
N SER A 72 -4.13 -15.47 -12.37
CA SER A 72 -2.95 -15.53 -13.24
C SER A 72 -2.70 -16.91 -13.89
N ARG A 73 -3.34 -17.97 -13.37
CA ARG A 73 -3.33 -19.31 -13.97
C ARG A 73 -3.99 -19.35 -15.35
N ASN A 74 -4.88 -18.40 -15.66
CA ASN A 74 -5.48 -18.27 -16.98
C ASN A 74 -4.51 -17.55 -17.94
N LYS A 75 -4.09 -18.25 -19.01
CA LYS A 75 -3.10 -17.77 -19.98
C LYS A 75 -3.51 -16.46 -20.69
N ASP A 76 -4.80 -16.27 -20.98
CA ASP A 76 -5.31 -15.12 -21.75
C ASP A 76 -5.16 -13.79 -21.02
N ILE A 77 -5.12 -13.82 -19.68
CA ILE A 77 -5.07 -12.63 -18.83
C ILE A 77 -3.93 -12.68 -17.83
N ARG A 78 -2.98 -13.61 -18.02
CA ARG A 78 -1.88 -13.85 -17.09
C ARG A 78 -1.06 -12.60 -16.83
N PHE A 79 -0.63 -11.92 -17.90
CA PHE A 79 0.18 -10.71 -17.78
C PHE A 79 -0.52 -9.63 -16.95
N MET A 80 -1.78 -9.35 -17.28
CA MET A 80 -2.58 -8.35 -16.58
C MET A 80 -2.83 -8.72 -15.11
N SER A 81 -3.04 -10.01 -14.82
CA SER A 81 -3.23 -10.50 -13.46
C SER A 81 -1.94 -10.40 -12.64
N LEU A 82 -0.78 -10.71 -13.24
CA LEU A 82 0.51 -10.54 -12.59
C LEU A 82 0.85 -9.06 -12.34
N PHE A 83 0.50 -8.18 -13.26
CA PHE A 83 0.64 -6.74 -13.05
C PHE A 83 -0.24 -6.24 -11.90
N ALA A 84 -1.50 -6.68 -11.83
CA ALA A 84 -2.39 -6.38 -10.71
C ALA A 84 -1.88 -6.92 -9.37
N ALA A 85 -1.31 -8.13 -9.37
CA ALA A 85 -0.64 -8.71 -8.21
C ALA A 85 0.54 -7.84 -7.77
N LEU A 86 1.39 -7.40 -8.71
CA LEU A 86 2.55 -6.57 -8.41
C LEU A 86 2.16 -5.22 -7.81
N VAL A 87 1.17 -4.52 -8.39
CA VAL A 87 0.64 -3.26 -7.83
C VAL A 87 0.11 -3.50 -6.41
N SER A 88 -0.68 -4.55 -6.22
CA SER A 88 -1.24 -4.88 -4.90
C SER A 88 -0.17 -5.20 -3.87
N LEU A 89 0.88 -5.94 -4.26
CA LEU A 89 2.02 -6.25 -3.40
C LEU A 89 2.74 -4.97 -2.96
N ILE A 90 3.01 -4.05 -3.89
CA ILE A 90 3.64 -2.76 -3.59
C ILE A 90 2.76 -1.99 -2.58
N THR A 91 1.45 -1.93 -2.80
CA THR A 91 0.54 -1.25 -1.87
C THR A 91 0.58 -1.86 -0.47
N VAL A 92 0.59 -3.19 -0.34
CA VAL A 92 0.73 -3.87 0.95
C VAL A 92 2.03 -3.47 1.63
N ILE A 93 3.16 -3.51 0.91
CA ILE A 93 4.47 -3.12 1.45
C ILE A 93 4.42 -1.66 1.96
N PHE A 94 3.87 -0.74 1.17
CA PHE A 94 3.73 0.67 1.55
C PHE A 94 2.85 0.88 2.79
N SER A 95 1.82 0.06 2.95
CA SER A 95 0.88 0.15 4.08
C SER A 95 1.45 -0.40 5.39
N VAL A 96 2.28 -1.45 5.34
CA VAL A 96 2.79 -2.16 6.52
C VAL A 96 4.12 -1.57 6.99
N PHE A 97 5.02 -1.27 6.06
CA PHE A 97 6.37 -0.81 6.40
C PHE A 97 6.45 0.71 6.57
N SER A 98 7.41 1.14 7.38
CA SER A 98 7.74 2.55 7.62
C SER A 98 8.58 3.12 6.47
N ILE A 99 8.05 3.07 5.24
CA ILE A 99 8.75 3.52 4.02
C ILE A 99 9.12 5.00 4.09
N TRP A 100 8.39 5.79 4.87
CA TRP A 100 8.71 7.21 5.09
C TRP A 100 10.16 7.46 5.51
N ARG A 101 10.84 6.49 6.15
CA ARG A 101 12.26 6.60 6.53
C ARG A 101 13.21 6.65 5.33
N VAL A 102 12.79 6.16 4.17
CA VAL A 102 13.55 6.23 2.91
C VAL A 102 13.59 7.66 2.37
N PHE A 103 12.69 8.55 2.82
CA PHE A 103 12.68 9.96 2.43
C PHE A 103 13.59 10.84 3.27
N ILE A 104 14.15 10.32 4.37
CA ILE A 104 15.13 11.01 5.23
C ILE A 104 16.49 11.00 4.54
#